data_AF-A0A397E563-F1
#
_entry.id   AF-A0A397E563-F1
#
_cell.length_a   1.000
_cell.length_b   1.000
_cell.length_c   1.000
_cell.angle_alpha   90.00
_cell.angle_beta   90.00
_cell.angle_gamma   90.00
#
_symmetry.space_group_name_H-M   'P 1'
#
loop_
_entity.id
_entity.type
_entity.pdbx_description
1 polymer ?
#
loop_
_entity_poly.entity_id
_entity_poly.type
_entity_poly.pdbx_seq_one_letter_code
_entity_poly.pdbx_strand_id
1 'polypeptide(L)'
;MERTWATCGLYPQEIIVQLATTSVISKVKTWTTNDIGENDGNLQIETQAVTREDASFVKVKVLSGYNDFITVHRISVEGKAPRK
;
A
#
# COMPACT_ATOMS: atom_id res chain seq x y z
N MET A 1 13.09 -4.11 15.56
CA MET A 1 13.26 -3.64 14.18
C MET A 1 11.96 -3.87 13.44
N GLU A 2 11.24 -2.80 13.16
CA GLU A 2 10.11 -2.85 12.22
C GLU A 2 10.66 -3.03 10.81
N ARG A 3 10.01 -3.89 10.00
CA ARG A 3 10.46 -4.17 8.62
C ARG A 3 9.66 -3.28 7.68
N THR A 4 10.32 -2.28 7.11
CA THR A 4 9.73 -1.36 6.13
C THR A 4 10.37 -1.54 4.76
N TRP A 5 9.68 -1.09 3.71
CA TRP A 5 10.23 -1.00 2.36
C TRP A 5 10.46 0.46 2.00
N ALA A 6 11.70 0.86 1.74
CA ALA A 6 11.99 2.21 1.23
C ALA A 6 11.75 2.27 -0.28
N THR A 7 11.16 3.36 -0.76
CA THR A 7 11.11 3.68 -2.19
C THR A 7 12.49 4.16 -2.65
N CYS A 8 12.79 4.05 -3.95
CA CYS A 8 14.03 4.59 -4.53
C CYS A 8 13.92 6.07 -4.98
N GLY A 9 12.86 6.77 -4.60
CA GLY A 9 12.52 8.14 -5.02
C GLY A 9 12.28 8.41 -6.50
N LEU A 10 12.35 7.39 -7.33
CA LEU A 10 11.93 7.43 -8.72
C LEU A 10 10.44 7.08 -8.83
N TYR A 11 9.57 8.08 -8.87
CA TYR A 11 8.13 7.90 -9.04
C TYR A 11 7.73 7.91 -10.53
N PRO A 12 6.69 7.17 -10.94
CA PRO A 12 5.83 6.32 -10.13
C PRO A 12 6.45 4.94 -9.82
N GLN A 13 6.09 4.37 -8.66
CA GLN A 13 6.51 3.01 -8.26
C GLN A 13 5.30 2.10 -8.11
N GLU A 14 5.45 0.84 -8.54
CA GLU A 14 4.37 -0.15 -8.52
C GLU A 14 4.70 -1.30 -7.56
N ILE A 15 3.78 -1.59 -6.65
CA ILE A 15 3.85 -2.73 -5.73
C ILE A 15 2.66 -3.63 -6.04
N ILE A 16 2.93 -4.91 -6.31
CA ILE A 16 1.89 -5.92 -6.58
C ILE A 16 1.73 -6.80 -5.35
N VAL A 17 0.52 -6.82 -4.80
CA VAL A 17 0.14 -7.67 -3.67
C VAL A 17 -0.67 -8.85 -4.18
N GLN A 18 -0.15 -10.05 -4.01
CA GLN A 18 -0.93 -11.28 -4.21
C GLN A 18 -1.76 -11.57 -2.97
N LEU A 19 -3.06 -11.81 -3.17
CA LEU A 19 -3.98 -12.20 -2.11
C LEU A 19 -3.91 -13.71 -1.89
N ALA A 20 -4.14 -14.15 -0.65
CA ALA A 20 -4.18 -15.57 -0.32
C ALA A 20 -5.29 -16.32 -1.08
N THR A 21 -6.41 -15.64 -1.32
CA THR A 21 -7.55 -16.14 -2.10
C THR A 21 -8.14 -15.01 -2.93
N THR A 22 -8.65 -15.33 -4.11
CA THR A 22 -9.50 -14.40 -4.88
C THR A 22 -10.61 -13.89 -3.96
N SER A 23 -10.79 -12.58 -3.89
CA SER A 23 -11.72 -11.93 -2.97
C SER A 23 -12.36 -10.72 -3.64
N VAL A 24 -13.59 -10.39 -3.24
CA VAL A 24 -14.26 -9.15 -3.62
C VAL A 24 -13.65 -8.02 -2.81
N ILE A 25 -12.83 -7.19 -3.44
CA ILE A 25 -12.12 -6.11 -2.75
C ILE A 25 -13.03 -4.92 -2.53
N SER A 26 -12.83 -4.21 -1.43
CA SER A 26 -13.64 -3.02 -1.10
C SER A 26 -12.79 -1.83 -0.68
N LYS A 27 -11.57 -2.07 -0.20
CA LYS A 27 -10.70 -1.01 0.30
C LYS A 27 -9.23 -1.43 0.25
N VAL A 28 -8.37 -0.48 -0.07
CA VAL A 28 -6.92 -0.59 0.09
C VAL A 28 -6.48 0.51 1.05
N LYS A 29 -5.62 0.16 2.01
CA LYS A 29 -5.03 1.10 2.97
C LYS A 29 -3.51 0.97 2.95
N THR A 30 -2.81 2.10 2.91
CA THR A 30 -1.35 2.19 2.93
C THR A 30 -0.90 2.98 4.16
N TRP A 31 0.25 2.61 4.70
CA TRP A 31 0.94 3.32 5.76
C TRP A 31 2.33 3.68 5.27
N THR A 32 2.62 4.97 5.18
CA THR A 32 3.88 5.50 4.67
C THR A 32 4.47 6.57 5.60
N THR A 33 5.78 6.76 5.59
CA THR A 33 6.43 7.93 6.22
C THR A 33 7.32 8.64 5.21
N ASN A 34 7.49 9.94 5.39
CA ASN A 34 8.28 10.82 4.52
C ASN A 34 9.78 10.90 4.89
N ASP A 35 10.22 10.09 5.86
CA ASP A 35 11.60 10.03 6.33
C ASP A 35 12.01 8.57 6.53
N ILE A 36 13.30 8.29 6.28
CA ILE A 36 13.97 7.00 6.45
C ILE A 36 14.80 7.00 7.76
N GLY A 37 15.01 8.16 8.40
CA GLY A 37 15.80 8.33 9.62
C GLY A 37 15.07 8.01 10.94
N GLU A 38 15.83 8.05 12.05
CA GLU A 38 15.38 7.71 13.42
C GLU A 38 14.27 8.60 14.01
N ASN A 39 13.86 9.67 13.32
CA ASN A 39 12.76 10.55 13.76
C ASN A 39 11.38 10.07 13.29
N ASP A 40 11.26 8.80 12.85
CA ASP A 40 10.04 8.10 12.41
C ASP A 40 9.18 8.79 11.33
N GLY A 41 9.62 9.93 10.82
CA GLY A 41 8.84 10.78 9.91
C GLY A 41 7.42 11.05 10.45
N ASN A 42 6.56 11.59 9.60
CA ASN A 42 5.13 11.65 9.90
C ASN A 42 4.44 10.46 9.25
N LEU A 43 3.77 9.63 10.05
CA LEU A 43 2.97 8.51 9.55
C LEU A 43 1.76 9.03 8.77
N GLN A 44 1.67 8.61 7.53
CA GLN A 44 0.59 8.93 6.60
C GLN A 44 -0.21 7.66 6.33
N ILE A 45 -1.52 7.74 6.55
CA ILE A 45 -2.44 6.63 6.31
C ILE A 45 -3.40 7.05 5.20
N GLU A 46 -3.26 6.44 4.03
CA GLU A 46 -4.19 6.67 2.93
C GLU A 46 -5.14 5.49 2.79
N THR A 47 -6.41 5.79 2.54
CA THR A 47 -7.46 4.79 2.33
C THR A 47 -8.17 5.07 1.02
N GLN A 48 -8.16 4.10 0.13
CA GLN A 48 -8.89 4.16 -1.13
C GLN A 48 -10.00 3.11 -1.10
N ALA A 49 -11.24 3.57 -1.21
CA ALA A 49 -12.35 2.68 -1.54
C ALA A 49 -12.23 2.27 -3.00
N VAL A 50 -12.43 1.00 -3.29
CA VAL A 50 -12.39 0.47 -4.66
C VAL A 50 -13.74 -0.09 -5.05
N THR A 51 -14.03 -0.09 -6.36
CA THR A 51 -15.18 -0.78 -6.91
C THR A 51 -15.11 -2.26 -6.51
N ARG A 52 -16.24 -2.85 -6.12
CA ARG A 52 -16.29 -4.24 -5.70
C ARG A 52 -16.00 -5.16 -6.88
N GLU A 53 -14.75 -5.56 -6.99
CA GLU A 53 -14.22 -6.42 -8.03
C GLU A 53 -13.56 -7.65 -7.41
N ASP A 54 -13.74 -8.80 -8.06
CA ASP A 54 -13.01 -10.02 -7.70
C ASP A 54 -11.55 -9.86 -8.14
N ALA A 55 -10.63 -9.95 -7.19
CA ALA A 55 -9.21 -9.86 -7.48
C ALA A 55 -8.41 -10.93 -6.73
N SER A 56 -7.37 -11.44 -7.38
CA SER A 56 -6.31 -12.24 -6.74
C SER A 56 -5.02 -11.43 -6.56
N PHE A 57 -4.89 -10.32 -7.29
CA PHE A 57 -3.75 -9.41 -7.24
C PHE A 57 -4.24 -7.96 -7.18
N VAL A 58 -3.56 -7.14 -6.39
CA VAL A 58 -3.80 -5.69 -6.32
C VAL A 58 -2.49 -4.97 -6.63
N LYS A 59 -2.53 -4.08 -7.63
CA LYS A 59 -1.42 -3.18 -7.92
C LYS A 59 -1.63 -1.85 -7.20
N VAL A 60 -0.73 -1.50 -6.30
CA VAL A 60 -0.65 -0.19 -5.68
C VAL A 60 0.40 0.63 -6.44
N LYS A 61 0.01 1.82 -6.90
CA LYS A 61 0.90 2.74 -7.61
C LYS A 61 1.13 3.99 -6.77
N VAL A 62 2.36 4.17 -6.30
CA VAL A 62 2.78 5.38 -5.60
C VAL A 62 3.16 6.41 -6.66
N LEU A 63 2.36 7.46 -6.79
CA LEU A 63 2.53 8.48 -7.83
C LEU A 63 3.53 9.57 -7.43
N SER A 64 3.63 9.86 -6.14
CA SER A 64 4.55 10.85 -5.56
C SER A 64 4.71 10.59 -4.05
N GLY A 65 5.70 11.24 -3.45
CA GLY A 65 5.89 11.32 -2.00
C GLY A 65 6.06 12.76 -1.54
N TYR A 66 5.96 13.00 -0.23
CA TYR A 66 6.27 14.31 0.38
C TYR A 66 7.76 14.63 0.40
N ASN A 67 8.60 13.65 0.11
CA ASN A 67 10.04 13.74 0.01
C ASN A 67 10.50 12.81 -1.14
N ASP A 68 11.76 12.90 -1.52
CA ASP A 68 12.34 12.06 -2.56
C ASP A 68 12.18 10.59 -2.18
N PHE A 69 12.46 10.22 -0.93
CA PHE A 69 12.29 8.85 -0.46
C PHE A 69 11.20 8.77 0.60
N ILE A 70 10.35 7.75 0.50
CA ILE A 70 9.36 7.39 1.52
C ILE A 70 9.58 5.95 1.95
N THR A 71 9.15 5.60 3.15
CA THR A 71 9.03 4.19 3.54
C THR A 71 7.58 3.75 3.50
N VAL A 72 7.34 2.54 3.03
CA VAL A 72 6.06 1.83 3.09
C VAL A 72 6.16 0.83 4.23
N HIS A 73 5.33 1.03 5.26
CA HIS A 73 5.27 0.18 6.44
C HIS A 73 4.30 -0.98 6.24
N ARG A 74 3.16 -0.69 5.62
CA ARG A 74 2.09 -1.67 5.43
C ARG A 74 1.21 -1.34 4.23
N ILE A 75 0.78 -2.40 3.55
CA ILE A 75 -0.33 -2.38 2.60
C ILE A 75 -1.38 -3.36 3.12
N SER A 76 -2.62 -2.92 3.29
CA SER A 76 -3.74 -3.74 3.71
C SER A 76 -4.81 -3.71 2.64
N VAL A 77 -5.21 -4.89 2.17
CA VAL A 77 -6.32 -5.06 1.23
C VAL A 77 -7.49 -5.67 1.99
N GLU A 78 -8.61 -4.96 2.05
CA GLU A 78 -9.84 -5.40 2.73
C GLU A 78 -10.89 -5.81 1.69
N GLY A 79 -11.47 -7.00 1.89
CA GLY A 79 -12.48 -7.56 1.01
C GLY A 79 -13.25 -8.67 1.69
N LYS A 80 -14.17 -9.30 0.96
CA LYS A 80 -14.87 -10.51 1.38
C LYS A 80 -14.50 -11.66 0.46
N ALA A 81 -14.51 -12.88 1.00
CA ALA A 81 -14.42 -14.07 0.17
C ALA A 81 -15.51 -14.04 -0.93
N PRO A 82 -15.27 -14.65 -2.09
CA PRO A 82 -16.24 -14.69 -3.18
C PRO A 82 -17.56 -15.28 -2.67
N ARG A 83 -18.68 -14.72 -3.11
CA ARG A 83 -19.97 -15.39 -2.85
C ARG A 83 -20.00 -16.64 -3.72
N LYS A 84 -20.15 -17.81 -3.09
CA LYS A 84 -20.47 -19.04 -3.79
C LYS A 84 -21.78 -18.91 -4.54
#